data_AF-D4RWG0-F1
#
_entry.id   AF-D4RWG0-F1
#
_cell.length_a   1.000
_cell.length_b   1.000
_cell.length_c   1.000
_cell.angle_alpha   90.00
_cell.angle_beta   90.00
_cell.angle_gamma   90.00
#
_symmetry.space_group_name_H-M   'P 1'
#
loop_
_entity.id
_entity.type
_entity.pdbx_description
1 polymer ?
#
loop_
_entity_poly.entity_id
_entity_poly.type
_entity_poly.pdbx_seq_one_letter_code
_entity_poly.pdbx_strand_id
1 'polypeptide(L)'
;MEGVVVLECCFDSYDEFITEYQTYRFDECANCNGCCELVETELTCTIEGRILHFSPILVLRCKKCGNEFLPEHTKQMIDGAYRTAVKENQTIGKFHPTGYKKKFEYCVEQNYEYDHRDYYNIPGLCYDEEHSVEGFLTPVYFEKEALVFFLAMPEYEVEIFSESYGYIAKKDSSGLYQYDWNIPFGFNTNGKLIMWLGDIDDMDDKTKGILKPFNVPSDHLLIDSEFYQAQMKCIFSVPIIEKRILINKDAFISNIKKKHSVDLSHLTDECLEHEKKIKRPVVFTETAVAEVINAYDKILVEGFNVGEMRKLYEVLYDSSERNAKYTSWQSIKLIEAILVKLSLSVDNLDIASVMSPLYILHDYRILLDHLLSADKISDTKQHIVTTLGVQSFNDQETIYNEEIKRLNTLFNYLGILSK
;
A
#
# COMPACT_ATOMS: atom_id res chain seq x y z
N MET A 1 -18.97 16.84 -18.70
CA MET A 1 -18.36 18.14 -18.39
C MET A 1 -18.74 18.47 -16.96
N GLU A 2 -18.01 17.88 -16.02
CA GLU A 2 -18.09 18.33 -14.62
C GLU A 2 -17.48 19.73 -14.57
N GLY A 3 -18.15 20.65 -13.87
CA GLY A 3 -17.72 22.05 -13.78
C GLY A 3 -16.33 22.10 -13.17
N VAL A 4 -15.39 22.81 -13.81
CA VAL A 4 -14.09 23.12 -13.23
C VAL A 4 -14.36 23.92 -11.96
N VAL A 5 -14.12 23.30 -10.80
CA VAL A 5 -14.23 23.98 -9.51
C VAL A 5 -13.05 24.93 -9.42
N VAL A 6 -13.33 26.23 -9.43
CA VAL A 6 -12.32 27.27 -9.25
C VAL A 6 -12.16 27.50 -7.74
N LEU A 7 -10.94 27.37 -7.24
CA LEU A 7 -10.64 27.78 -5.87
C LEU A 7 -10.62 29.31 -5.79
N GLU A 8 -11.36 29.87 -4.86
CA GLU A 8 -11.36 31.30 -4.59
C GLU A 8 -10.76 31.59 -3.21
N CYS A 9 -9.75 32.45 -3.16
CA CYS A 9 -9.24 33.01 -1.92
C CYS A 9 -9.32 34.54 -1.97
N CYS A 10 -9.71 35.15 -0.86
CA CYS A 10 -9.87 36.58 -0.73
C CYS A 10 -9.18 37.05 0.55
N PHE A 11 -8.35 38.07 0.41
CA PHE A 11 -7.66 38.74 1.50
C PHE A 11 -7.96 40.25 1.38
N ASP A 12 -8.44 40.84 2.47
CA ASP A 12 -8.81 42.25 2.54
C ASP A 12 -7.57 43.16 2.43
N SER A 13 -6.43 42.68 2.92
CA SER A 13 -5.14 43.36 2.85
C SER A 13 -3.99 42.44 2.44
N TYR A 14 -2.89 43.03 1.97
CA TYR A 14 -1.67 42.25 1.72
C TYR A 14 -1.07 41.66 3.01
N ASP A 15 -1.21 42.34 4.16
CA ASP A 15 -0.75 41.83 5.45
C ASP A 15 -1.52 40.56 5.88
N GLU A 16 -2.81 40.49 5.57
CA GLU A 16 -3.63 39.28 5.79
C GLU A 16 -3.11 38.11 4.94
N PHE A 17 -2.82 38.36 3.66
CA PHE A 17 -2.18 37.37 2.80
C PHE A 17 -0.82 36.92 3.35
N ILE A 18 0.02 37.84 3.83
CA ILE A 18 1.31 37.49 4.44
C ILE A 18 1.13 36.59 5.68
N THR A 19 0.08 36.80 6.46
CA THR A 19 -0.25 35.93 7.60
C THR A 19 -0.60 34.51 7.13
N GLU A 20 -1.39 34.37 6.06
CA GLU A 20 -1.62 33.06 5.43
C GLU A 20 -0.32 32.50 4.85
N TYR A 21 0.52 33.31 4.20
CA TYR A 21 1.78 32.86 3.62
C TYR A 21 2.69 32.23 4.69
N GLN A 22 2.84 32.88 5.84
CA GLN A 22 3.61 32.36 6.98
C GLN A 22 3.02 31.11 7.62
N THR A 23 1.75 30.79 7.37
CA THR A 23 1.11 29.59 7.89
C THR A 23 1.53 28.37 7.07
N TYR A 24 2.43 27.55 7.61
CA TYR A 24 2.80 26.30 6.97
C TYR A 24 1.60 25.32 6.93
N ARG A 25 1.35 24.73 5.76
CA ARG A 25 0.28 23.74 5.57
C ARG A 25 0.91 22.35 5.53
N PHE A 26 0.55 21.53 6.51
CA PHE A 26 0.98 20.15 6.63
C PHE A 26 0.18 19.23 5.70
N ASP A 27 0.57 17.96 5.70
CA ASP A 27 -0.05 16.85 4.99
C ASP A 27 -1.42 16.41 5.56
N GLU A 28 -1.81 16.96 6.72
CA GLU A 28 -3.11 16.71 7.36
C GLU A 28 -4.02 17.95 7.31
N CYS A 29 -5.30 17.71 7.03
CA CYS A 29 -6.31 18.76 6.98
C CYS A 29 -6.60 19.36 8.36
N ALA A 30 -6.39 20.66 8.50
CA ALA A 30 -6.65 21.41 9.74
C ALA A 30 -8.11 21.31 10.25
N ASN A 31 -9.07 20.96 9.39
CA ASN A 31 -10.49 20.90 9.75
C ASN A 31 -10.97 19.51 10.19
N CYS A 32 -10.38 18.42 9.67
CA CYS A 32 -10.91 17.07 9.89
C CYS A 32 -9.83 15.98 10.11
N ASN A 33 -8.56 16.39 10.14
CA ASN A 33 -7.36 15.55 10.23
C ASN A 33 -7.27 14.48 9.14
N GLY A 34 -7.98 14.66 8.03
CA GLY A 34 -7.87 13.78 6.86
C GLY A 34 -6.61 14.10 6.06
N CYS A 35 -6.01 13.07 5.46
CA CYS A 35 -4.88 13.21 4.55
C CYS A 35 -5.20 14.19 3.40
N CYS A 36 -4.25 15.07 3.08
CA CYS A 36 -4.29 15.98 1.95
C CYS A 36 -3.39 15.44 0.83
N GLU A 37 -3.86 15.52 -0.41
CA GLU A 37 -3.05 15.23 -1.60
C GLU A 37 -2.89 16.47 -2.46
N LEU A 38 -1.83 16.52 -3.24
CA LEU A 38 -1.60 17.61 -4.17
C LEU A 38 -2.48 17.41 -5.41
N VAL A 39 -3.13 18.48 -5.87
CA VAL A 39 -4.00 18.47 -7.05
C VAL A 39 -3.81 19.73 -7.88
N GLU A 40 -3.90 19.60 -9.20
CA GLU A 40 -3.98 20.75 -10.09
C GLU A 40 -5.40 21.33 -10.09
N THR A 41 -5.49 22.66 -9.99
CA THR A 41 -6.76 23.40 -10.00
C THR A 41 -6.61 24.76 -10.67
N GLU A 42 -7.74 25.44 -10.88
CA GLU A 42 -7.78 26.87 -11.19
C GLU A 42 -7.93 27.66 -9.89
N LEU A 43 -7.16 28.72 -9.73
CA LEU A 43 -7.18 29.57 -8.54
C LEU A 43 -7.44 31.01 -8.93
N THR A 44 -8.40 31.64 -8.25
CA THR A 44 -8.57 33.09 -8.23
C THR A 44 -8.25 33.62 -6.84
N CYS A 45 -7.16 34.38 -6.73
CA CYS A 45 -6.75 35.03 -5.50
C CYS A 45 -7.03 36.53 -5.60
N THR A 46 -7.82 37.07 -4.68
CA THR A 46 -8.07 38.51 -4.56
C THR A 46 -7.33 39.07 -3.35
N ILE A 47 -6.50 40.09 -3.56
CA ILE A 47 -5.76 40.79 -2.48
C ILE A 47 -5.93 42.29 -2.71
N GLU A 48 -6.53 43.01 -1.75
CA GLU A 48 -6.77 44.46 -1.83
C GLU A 48 -7.50 44.87 -3.13
N GLY A 49 -8.48 44.05 -3.54
CA GLY A 49 -9.26 44.26 -4.76
C GLY A 49 -8.52 43.98 -6.06
N ARG A 50 -7.27 43.50 -6.03
CA ARG A 50 -6.55 42.99 -7.21
C ARG A 50 -6.85 41.52 -7.39
N ILE A 51 -7.21 41.14 -8.61
CA ILE A 51 -7.64 39.78 -8.96
C ILE A 51 -6.51 39.07 -9.71
N LEU A 52 -6.03 37.96 -9.16
CA LEU A 52 -4.94 37.16 -9.72
C LEU A 52 -5.49 35.77 -10.08
N HIS A 53 -5.53 35.46 -11.37
CA HIS A 53 -5.99 34.15 -11.87
C HIS A 53 -4.80 33.27 -12.23
N PHE A 54 -4.79 32.03 -11.72
CA PHE A 54 -3.81 31.00 -12.04
C PHE A 54 -4.50 29.79 -12.65
N SER A 55 -4.00 29.30 -13.78
CA SER A 55 -4.51 28.07 -14.41
C SER A 55 -3.42 27.37 -15.24
N PRO A 56 -3.06 26.10 -14.92
CA PRO A 56 -3.28 25.40 -13.65
C PRO A 56 -2.28 25.81 -12.56
N ILE A 57 -2.64 25.59 -11.28
CA ILE A 57 -1.75 25.69 -10.11
C ILE A 57 -1.99 24.51 -9.15
N LEU A 58 -1.01 24.21 -8.30
CA LEU A 58 -1.09 23.10 -7.35
C LEU A 58 -1.60 23.56 -5.99
N VAL A 59 -2.54 22.79 -5.43
CA VAL A 59 -3.10 23.01 -4.09
C VAL A 59 -3.16 21.69 -3.32
N LEU A 60 -3.17 21.76 -2.00
CA LEU A 60 -3.40 20.61 -1.14
C LEU A 60 -4.90 20.43 -0.93
N ARG A 61 -5.47 19.30 -1.37
CA ARG A 61 -6.88 18.97 -1.19
C ARG A 61 -7.04 17.81 -0.22
N CYS A 62 -7.83 18.02 0.84
CA CYS A 62 -8.17 16.95 1.76
C CYS A 62 -9.01 15.87 1.08
N LYS A 63 -8.56 14.61 1.12
CA LYS A 63 -9.29 13.47 0.55
C LYS A 63 -10.61 13.17 1.27
N LYS A 64 -10.73 13.59 2.53
CA LYS A 64 -11.90 13.31 3.39
C LYS A 64 -13.01 14.34 3.26
N CYS A 65 -12.68 15.63 3.29
CA CYS A 65 -13.68 16.71 3.30
C CYS A 65 -13.60 17.63 2.08
N GLY A 66 -12.64 17.43 1.18
CA GLY A 66 -12.50 18.24 -0.05
C GLY A 66 -11.97 19.66 0.14
N ASN A 67 -11.68 20.08 1.38
CA ASN A 67 -11.13 21.41 1.63
C ASN A 67 -9.76 21.56 0.98
N GLU A 68 -9.52 22.71 0.39
CA GLU A 68 -8.28 23.04 -0.31
C GLU A 68 -7.47 24.07 0.47
N PHE A 69 -6.15 23.90 0.46
CA PHE A 69 -5.19 24.74 1.13
C PHE A 69 -4.06 25.09 0.17
N LEU A 70 -3.55 26.32 0.29
CA LEU A 70 -2.41 26.76 -0.51
C LEU A 70 -1.12 26.14 0.07
N PRO A 71 -0.34 25.38 -0.70
CA PRO A 71 1.01 24.99 -0.29
C PRO A 71 1.95 26.21 -0.35
N GLU A 72 3.11 26.09 0.29
CA GLU A 72 4.05 27.20 0.45
C GLU A 72 4.52 27.79 -0.87
N HIS A 73 4.93 26.96 -1.83
CA HIS A 73 5.40 27.47 -3.12
C HIS A 73 4.28 28.12 -3.94
N THR A 74 3.04 27.63 -3.86
CA THR A 74 1.88 28.34 -4.42
C THR A 74 1.68 29.71 -3.77
N LYS A 75 1.87 29.84 -2.45
CA LYS A 75 1.85 31.15 -1.76
C LYS A 75 2.97 32.06 -2.27
N GLN A 76 4.19 31.53 -2.46
CA GLN A 76 5.30 32.28 -3.05
C GLN A 76 4.99 32.80 -4.45
N MET A 77 4.31 31.99 -5.29
CA MET A 77 3.87 32.42 -6.62
C MET A 77 2.83 33.54 -6.55
N ILE A 78 1.87 33.44 -5.62
CA ILE A 78 0.85 34.48 -5.39
C ILE A 78 1.52 35.79 -4.93
N ASP A 79 2.50 35.71 -4.03
CA ASP A 79 3.28 36.86 -3.56
C ASP A 79 3.97 37.58 -4.73
N GLY A 80 4.71 36.83 -5.55
CA GLY A 80 5.39 37.38 -6.72
C GLY A 80 4.43 37.99 -7.74
N ALA A 81 3.30 37.33 -7.99
CA ALA A 81 2.24 37.81 -8.87
C ALA A 81 1.61 39.11 -8.36
N TYR A 82 1.28 39.20 -7.07
CA TYR A 82 0.74 40.38 -6.44
C TYR A 82 1.72 41.56 -6.52
N ARG A 83 2.98 41.36 -6.12
CA ARG A 83 4.03 42.39 -6.19
C ARG A 83 4.22 42.92 -7.61
N THR A 84 4.15 42.04 -8.61
CA THR A 84 4.22 42.41 -10.03
C THR A 84 3.00 43.23 -10.44
N ALA A 85 1.79 42.81 -10.06
CA ALA A 85 0.57 43.53 -10.36
C ALA A 85 0.55 44.94 -9.74
N VAL A 86 1.05 45.09 -8.51
CA VAL A 86 1.22 46.41 -7.86
C VAL A 86 2.22 47.28 -8.63
N LYS A 87 3.40 46.74 -8.94
CA LYS A 87 4.46 47.47 -9.66
C LYS A 87 3.99 47.97 -11.03
N GLU A 88 3.25 47.13 -11.76
CA GLU A 88 2.73 47.44 -13.10
C GLU A 88 1.36 48.15 -13.07
N ASN A 89 0.86 48.51 -11.88
CA ASN A 89 -0.44 49.14 -11.64
C ASN A 89 -1.63 48.40 -12.31
N GLN A 90 -1.58 47.06 -12.32
CA GLN A 90 -2.62 46.19 -12.87
C GLN A 90 -3.63 45.80 -11.79
N THR A 91 -4.92 45.84 -12.09
CA THR A 91 -6.00 45.36 -11.21
C THR A 91 -6.34 43.89 -11.43
N ILE A 92 -6.03 43.34 -12.61
CA ILE A 92 -6.29 41.95 -12.96
C ILE A 92 -5.02 41.36 -13.59
N GLY A 93 -4.56 40.22 -13.07
CA GLY A 93 -3.45 39.45 -13.61
C GLY A 93 -3.90 38.03 -13.98
N LYS A 94 -3.36 37.51 -15.09
CA LYS A 94 -3.56 36.11 -15.48
C LYS A 94 -2.19 35.44 -15.63
N PHE A 95 -2.01 34.35 -14.90
CA PHE A 95 -0.75 33.64 -14.76
C PHE A 95 -0.94 32.20 -15.23
N HIS A 96 -0.07 31.76 -16.13
CA HIS A 96 -0.10 30.42 -16.69
C HIS A 96 1.32 29.83 -16.63
N PRO A 97 1.47 28.52 -16.41
CA PRO A 97 2.76 27.86 -16.50
C PRO A 97 3.41 28.12 -17.87
N THR A 98 4.69 28.46 -17.87
CA THR A 98 5.46 28.69 -19.10
C THR A 98 5.94 27.40 -19.77
N GLY A 99 5.66 26.25 -19.16
CA GLY A 99 6.26 24.96 -19.51
C GLY A 99 7.69 24.79 -19.00
N TYR A 100 8.18 25.71 -18.16
CA TYR A 100 9.46 25.57 -17.47
C TYR A 100 9.46 24.29 -16.60
N LYS A 101 10.53 23.50 -16.74
CA LYS A 101 10.77 22.28 -15.97
C LYS A 101 12.16 22.39 -15.36
N LYS A 102 12.26 22.73 -14.07
CA LYS A 102 13.55 22.70 -13.37
C LYS A 102 14.08 21.27 -13.39
N LYS A 103 15.37 21.12 -13.68
CA LYS A 103 16.12 19.88 -13.54
C LYS A 103 17.13 20.07 -12.42
N PHE A 104 17.13 19.16 -11.46
CA PHE A 104 18.08 19.10 -10.36
C PHE A 104 19.36 18.37 -10.79
N GLU A 105 20.42 18.47 -9.98
CA GLU A 105 21.76 17.96 -10.31
C GLU A 105 21.92 16.44 -10.11
N TYR A 106 20.81 15.73 -9.96
CA TYR A 106 20.75 14.27 -9.80
C TYR A 106 20.28 13.59 -11.10
N CYS A 107 20.83 12.41 -11.40
CA CYS A 107 20.47 11.61 -12.57
C CYS A 107 20.51 12.39 -13.89
N VAL A 108 21.50 13.28 -14.04
CA VAL A 108 21.60 14.23 -15.17
C VAL A 108 21.67 13.50 -16.51
N GLU A 109 22.42 12.39 -16.58
CA GLU A 109 22.59 11.62 -17.80
C GLU A 109 21.31 10.87 -18.22
N GLN A 110 20.62 10.27 -17.25
CA GLN A 110 19.37 9.52 -17.50
C GLN A 110 18.17 10.45 -17.73
N ASN A 111 18.26 11.70 -17.27
CA ASN A 111 17.30 12.77 -17.52
C ASN A 111 15.85 12.31 -17.24
N TYR A 112 15.59 11.74 -16.06
CA TYR A 112 14.25 11.31 -15.66
C TYR A 112 13.21 12.43 -15.76
N GLU A 113 12.01 12.06 -16.16
CA GLU A 113 10.81 12.88 -16.07
C GLU A 113 10.31 12.87 -14.62
N TYR A 114 10.17 14.07 -14.07
CA TYR A 114 9.57 14.35 -12.78
C TYR A 114 9.02 15.78 -12.83
N ASP A 115 8.13 16.12 -11.91
CA ASP A 115 7.69 17.50 -11.74
C ASP A 115 8.38 18.14 -10.55
N HIS A 116 9.29 19.08 -10.81
CA HIS A 116 9.94 19.87 -9.77
C HIS A 116 8.97 20.58 -8.83
N ARG A 117 7.72 20.82 -9.24
CA ARG A 117 6.70 21.42 -8.38
C ARG A 117 6.31 20.50 -7.24
N ASP A 118 6.45 19.17 -7.36
CA ASP A 118 6.21 18.23 -6.27
C ASP A 118 7.15 18.50 -5.10
N TYR A 119 8.45 18.66 -5.40
CA TYR A 119 9.47 18.96 -4.41
C TYR A 119 9.15 20.21 -3.58
N TYR A 120 8.58 21.26 -4.19
CA TYR A 120 8.27 22.50 -3.47
C TYR A 120 6.87 22.57 -2.86
N ASN A 121 5.92 21.76 -3.32
CA ASN A 121 4.51 21.85 -2.88
C ASN A 121 4.06 20.69 -2.01
N ILE A 122 4.71 19.53 -2.08
CA ILE A 122 4.45 18.44 -1.15
C ILE A 122 5.13 18.78 0.18
N PRO A 123 4.39 18.77 1.31
CA PRO A 123 4.95 19.14 2.60
C PRO A 123 6.20 18.31 2.97
N GLY A 124 7.19 18.98 3.53
CA GLY A 124 8.46 18.40 4.00
C GLY A 124 9.54 18.22 2.93
N LEU A 125 9.21 18.06 1.64
CA LEU A 125 10.21 17.61 0.66
C LEU A 125 11.32 18.64 0.38
N CYS A 126 11.00 19.94 0.36
CA CYS A 126 11.99 20.99 0.15
C CYS A 126 12.78 21.40 1.40
N TYR A 127 12.47 20.79 2.55
CA TYR A 127 13.13 21.03 3.83
C TYR A 127 14.10 19.89 4.14
N ASP A 128 15.10 19.75 3.27
CA ASP A 128 16.11 18.72 3.35
C ASP A 128 17.41 19.31 3.92
N GLU A 129 17.66 19.07 5.20
CA GLU A 129 18.90 19.44 5.89
C GLU A 129 19.96 18.32 5.86
N GLU A 130 19.59 17.13 5.41
CA GLU A 130 20.47 15.96 5.36
C GLU A 130 21.35 16.00 4.11
N HIS A 131 20.78 16.41 2.97
CA HIS A 131 21.48 16.43 1.69
C HIS A 131 21.92 17.84 1.30
N SER A 132 23.16 17.94 0.80
CA SER A 132 23.75 19.24 0.45
C SER A 132 23.29 19.82 -0.89
N VAL A 133 22.60 19.02 -1.73
CA VAL A 133 22.19 19.41 -3.08
C VAL A 133 20.67 19.35 -3.18
N GLU A 134 20.09 20.45 -3.66
CA GLU A 134 18.65 20.66 -3.78
C GLU A 134 17.99 19.61 -4.69
N GLY A 135 16.83 19.11 -4.26
CA GLY A 135 15.99 18.24 -5.07
C GLY A 135 16.17 16.75 -4.81
N PHE A 136 16.92 16.35 -3.78
CA PHE A 136 17.14 14.93 -3.43
C PHE A 136 15.80 14.19 -3.25
N LEU A 137 14.91 14.73 -2.42
CA LEU A 137 13.57 14.19 -2.14
C LEU A 137 12.54 14.46 -3.26
N THR A 138 12.97 14.80 -4.48
CA THR A 138 12.03 14.94 -5.60
C THR A 138 11.46 13.57 -5.96
N PRO A 139 10.13 13.36 -5.93
CA PRO A 139 9.56 12.07 -6.28
C PRO A 139 9.65 11.84 -7.79
N VAL A 140 10.14 10.66 -8.18
CA VAL A 140 10.19 10.19 -9.56
C VAL A 140 9.24 9.00 -9.68
N TYR A 141 8.40 9.03 -10.72
CA TYR A 141 7.31 8.07 -10.89
C TYR A 141 7.63 7.08 -11.99
N PHE A 142 7.24 5.82 -11.76
CA PHE A 142 7.43 4.70 -12.66
C PHE A 142 6.18 3.81 -12.72
N GLU A 143 6.06 3.08 -13.81
CA GLU A 143 5.18 1.90 -13.89
C GLU A 143 5.68 0.82 -12.91
N LYS A 144 4.76 0.15 -12.19
CA LYS A 144 5.10 -0.88 -11.19
C LYS A 144 5.83 -2.08 -11.82
N GLU A 145 5.62 -2.28 -13.12
CA GLU A 145 6.25 -3.29 -13.98
C GLU A 145 7.78 -3.20 -13.98
N ALA A 146 8.36 -2.04 -13.63
CA ALA A 146 9.80 -1.88 -13.44
C ALA A 146 10.37 -2.91 -12.44
N LEU A 147 9.61 -3.27 -11.40
CA LEU A 147 10.02 -4.23 -10.38
C LEU A 147 10.18 -5.65 -10.92
N VAL A 148 9.55 -6.00 -12.05
CA VAL A 148 9.65 -7.35 -12.65
C VAL A 148 11.09 -7.69 -12.98
N PHE A 149 11.85 -6.72 -13.50
CA PHE A 149 13.26 -6.92 -13.81
C PHE A 149 14.06 -7.27 -12.55
N PHE A 150 13.86 -6.50 -11.49
CA PHE A 150 14.57 -6.66 -10.21
C PHE A 150 14.21 -7.97 -9.51
N LEU A 151 12.94 -8.39 -9.58
CA LEU A 151 12.48 -9.68 -9.06
C LEU A 151 13.05 -10.88 -9.84
N ALA A 152 13.29 -10.73 -11.15
CA ALA A 152 13.80 -11.80 -12.00
C ALA A 152 15.32 -12.02 -11.87
N MET A 153 16.05 -11.01 -11.39
CA MET A 153 17.51 -10.99 -11.39
C MET A 153 18.06 -11.27 -9.99
N PRO A 154 18.87 -12.32 -9.78
CA PRO A 154 19.30 -12.76 -8.44
C PRO A 154 20.23 -11.77 -7.73
N GLU A 155 20.87 -10.87 -8.48
CA GLU A 155 21.74 -9.80 -7.99
C GLU A 155 20.98 -8.71 -7.22
N TYR A 156 19.66 -8.61 -7.41
CA TYR A 156 18.82 -7.68 -6.66
C TYR A 156 17.98 -8.40 -5.60
N GLU A 157 17.50 -7.60 -4.67
CA GLU A 157 16.51 -7.96 -3.68
C GLU A 157 15.40 -6.91 -3.70
N VAL A 158 14.15 -7.39 -3.74
CA VAL A 158 12.96 -6.53 -3.66
C VAL A 158 12.11 -7.07 -2.52
N GLU A 159 11.79 -6.21 -1.56
CA GLU A 159 10.91 -6.54 -0.45
C GLU A 159 9.83 -5.47 -0.30
N ILE A 160 8.57 -5.89 -0.41
CA ILE A 160 7.39 -5.08 -0.11
C ILE A 160 6.90 -5.53 1.26
N PHE A 161 7.23 -4.74 2.29
CA PHE A 161 6.92 -5.08 3.68
C PHE A 161 5.66 -4.36 4.19
N SER A 162 5.16 -3.35 3.48
CA SER A 162 3.88 -2.68 3.75
C SER A 162 3.03 -2.56 2.48
N GLU A 163 1.77 -2.12 2.61
CA GLU A 163 0.84 -2.03 1.47
C GLU A 163 1.30 -1.04 0.39
N SER A 164 2.14 -0.07 0.75
CA SER A 164 2.63 0.98 -0.15
C SER A 164 4.10 1.35 0.08
N TYR A 165 4.86 0.54 0.80
CA TYR A 165 6.26 0.80 1.13
C TYR A 165 7.12 -0.48 1.03
N GLY A 166 8.27 -0.36 0.37
CA GLY A 166 9.26 -1.41 0.22
C GLY A 166 10.68 -0.86 0.04
N TYR A 167 11.62 -1.75 -0.27
CA TYR A 167 12.96 -1.39 -0.71
C TYR A 167 13.45 -2.27 -1.87
N ILE A 168 14.34 -1.70 -2.68
CA ILE A 168 15.14 -2.43 -3.67
C ILE A 168 16.59 -2.30 -3.26
N ALA A 169 17.32 -3.41 -3.29
CA ALA A 169 18.74 -3.43 -3.01
C ALA A 169 19.49 -4.25 -4.05
N LYS A 170 20.77 -3.90 -4.26
CA LYS A 170 21.71 -4.71 -5.03
C LYS A 170 22.67 -5.39 -4.08
N LYS A 171 22.78 -6.71 -4.17
CA LYS A 171 23.66 -7.51 -3.30
C LYS A 171 25.12 -7.22 -3.62
N ASP A 172 25.92 -7.07 -2.58
CA ASP A 172 27.37 -6.91 -2.74
C ASP A 172 27.99 -8.22 -3.24
N SER A 173 28.61 -8.14 -4.41
CA SER A 173 29.26 -9.29 -5.06
C SER A 173 30.50 -9.80 -4.32
N SER A 174 31.15 -8.95 -3.50
CA SER A 174 32.32 -9.30 -2.70
C SER A 174 31.97 -10.04 -1.40
N GLY A 175 30.72 -9.88 -0.94
CA GLY A 175 30.22 -10.41 0.32
C GLY A 175 30.80 -9.72 1.57
N LEU A 176 31.44 -8.56 1.42
CA LEU A 176 31.96 -7.77 2.54
C LEU A 176 30.82 -7.03 3.25
N TYR A 177 29.87 -6.52 2.47
CA TYR A 177 28.64 -5.91 2.92
C TYR A 177 27.44 -6.75 2.48
N GLN A 178 26.25 -6.41 2.98
CA GLN A 178 25.01 -7.05 2.53
C GLN A 178 24.60 -6.54 1.15
N TYR A 179 24.74 -5.23 0.92
CA TYR A 179 24.31 -4.55 -0.30
C TYR A 179 25.36 -3.54 -0.78
N ASP A 180 25.49 -3.41 -2.10
CA ASP A 180 26.20 -2.31 -2.75
C ASP A 180 25.43 -1.00 -2.55
N TRP A 181 24.10 -1.07 -2.67
CA TRP A 181 23.15 -0.01 -2.36
C TRP A 181 21.80 -0.61 -1.97
N ASN A 182 21.03 0.11 -1.16
CA ASN A 182 19.69 -0.24 -0.72
C ASN A 182 18.85 1.03 -0.62
N ILE A 183 17.79 1.13 -1.41
CA ILE A 183 16.96 2.32 -1.47
C ILE A 183 15.49 2.03 -1.21
N PRO A 184 14.78 2.94 -0.52
CA PRO A 184 13.36 2.81 -0.28
C PRO A 184 12.54 3.15 -1.54
N PHE A 185 11.36 2.56 -1.67
CA PHE A 185 10.38 2.93 -2.71
C PHE A 185 8.95 2.85 -2.19
N GLY A 186 8.03 3.59 -2.80
CA GLY A 186 6.61 3.55 -2.46
C GLY A 186 5.69 3.24 -3.63
N PHE A 187 4.41 3.04 -3.31
CA PHE A 187 3.32 3.09 -4.28
C PHE A 187 2.34 4.18 -3.90
N ASN A 188 1.91 4.99 -4.86
CA ASN A 188 0.79 5.91 -4.62
C ASN A 188 -0.57 5.24 -4.82
N THR A 189 -1.64 5.99 -4.59
CA THR A 189 -3.01 5.48 -4.71
C THR A 189 -3.44 5.15 -6.14
N ASN A 190 -2.67 5.58 -7.15
CA ASN A 190 -2.85 5.17 -8.55
C ASN A 190 -1.99 3.95 -8.92
N GLY A 191 -1.25 3.38 -7.97
CA GLY A 191 -0.39 2.22 -8.19
C GLY A 191 0.92 2.51 -8.91
N LYS A 192 1.31 3.79 -9.05
CA LYS A 192 2.64 4.15 -9.59
C LYS A 192 3.71 3.87 -8.55
N LEU A 193 4.84 3.33 -9.00
CA LEU A 193 6.04 3.16 -8.21
C LEU A 193 6.73 4.52 -8.06
N ILE A 194 7.15 4.86 -6.84
CA ILE A 194 7.79 6.14 -6.52
C ILE A 194 9.12 5.88 -5.83
N MET A 195 10.15 6.61 -6.25
CA MET A 195 11.47 6.65 -5.61
C MET A 195 11.93 8.10 -5.49
N TRP A 196 12.80 8.39 -4.54
CA TRP A 196 13.45 9.70 -4.45
C TRP A 196 14.51 9.84 -5.55
N LEU A 197 14.58 11.02 -6.16
CA LEU A 197 15.52 11.30 -7.25
C LEU A 197 16.98 11.13 -6.80
N GLY A 198 17.29 11.53 -5.57
CA GLY A 198 18.61 11.38 -4.96
C GLY A 198 19.00 9.92 -4.75
N ASP A 199 18.10 9.11 -4.18
CA ASP A 199 18.31 7.67 -4.00
C ASP A 199 18.59 6.94 -5.33
N ILE A 200 17.89 7.31 -6.41
CA ILE A 200 18.17 6.74 -7.74
C ILE A 200 19.57 7.13 -8.20
N ASP A 201 20.05 8.33 -7.87
CA ASP A 201 21.37 8.80 -8.28
C ASP A 201 22.52 8.04 -7.59
N ASP A 202 22.28 7.50 -6.41
CA ASP A 202 23.24 6.65 -5.70
C ASP A 202 23.38 5.23 -6.30
N MET A 203 22.46 4.83 -7.19
CA MET A 203 22.55 3.55 -7.89
C MET A 203 23.66 3.52 -8.95
N ASP A 204 23.99 2.32 -9.45
CA ASP A 204 24.86 2.17 -10.61
C ASP A 204 24.15 2.49 -11.94
N ASP A 205 24.88 2.96 -12.95
CA ASP A 205 24.33 3.42 -14.23
C ASP A 205 23.48 2.39 -14.97
N LYS A 206 23.83 1.09 -14.85
CA LYS A 206 23.04 0.00 -15.44
C LYS A 206 21.65 -0.02 -14.81
N THR A 207 21.57 0.05 -13.49
CA THR A 207 20.31 0.10 -12.74
C THR A 207 19.48 1.32 -13.11
N LYS A 208 20.08 2.51 -13.15
CA LYS A 208 19.38 3.73 -13.60
C LYS A 208 18.83 3.53 -15.03
N GLY A 209 19.63 2.95 -15.92
CA GLY A 209 19.22 2.62 -17.29
C GLY A 209 18.02 1.67 -17.37
N ILE A 210 17.89 0.71 -16.44
CA ILE A 210 16.76 -0.23 -16.37
C ILE A 210 15.45 0.46 -16.00
N LEU A 211 15.48 1.43 -15.09
CA LEU A 211 14.27 2.16 -14.66
C LEU A 211 13.73 3.11 -15.74
N LYS A 212 14.61 3.62 -16.61
CA LYS A 212 14.28 4.70 -17.54
C LYS A 212 13.08 4.42 -18.47
N PRO A 213 12.91 3.23 -19.08
CA PRO A 213 11.76 2.94 -19.94
C PRO A 213 10.42 2.97 -19.22
N PHE A 214 10.40 2.78 -17.90
CA PHE A 214 9.19 2.75 -17.09
C PHE A 214 8.88 4.10 -16.45
N ASN A 215 9.73 5.11 -16.64
CA ASN A 215 9.54 6.43 -16.05
C ASN A 215 8.36 7.13 -16.71
N VAL A 216 7.41 7.56 -15.88
CA VAL A 216 6.16 8.20 -16.30
C VAL A 216 6.02 9.58 -15.67
N PRO A 217 5.17 10.46 -16.24
CA PRO A 217 4.88 11.76 -15.64
C PRO A 217 4.31 11.62 -14.22
N SER A 218 4.65 12.60 -13.36
CA SER A 218 4.03 12.75 -12.05
C SER A 218 2.51 12.90 -12.17
N ASP A 219 1.77 12.27 -11.26
CA ASP A 219 0.36 12.57 -11.00
C ASP A 219 0.14 13.34 -9.69
N HIS A 220 1.23 13.82 -9.08
CA HIS A 220 1.26 14.59 -7.84
C HIS A 220 0.77 13.83 -6.58
N LEU A 221 0.53 12.52 -6.67
CA LEU A 221 0.04 11.71 -5.56
C LEU A 221 1.19 11.01 -4.85
N LEU A 222 1.33 11.24 -3.54
CA LEU A 222 2.40 10.67 -2.73
C LEU A 222 2.03 10.60 -1.25
N ILE A 223 1.29 11.59 -0.75
CA ILE A 223 1.11 11.83 0.69
C ILE A 223 0.30 10.69 1.34
N ASP A 224 -0.69 10.15 0.62
CA ASP A 224 -1.46 8.97 1.03
C ASP A 224 -0.73 7.66 0.69
N SER A 225 0.52 7.55 1.16
CA SER A 225 1.32 6.33 1.12
C SER A 225 2.07 6.13 2.44
N GLU A 226 2.25 4.87 2.83
CA GLU A 226 3.10 4.50 3.96
C GLU A 226 4.57 4.82 3.69
N PHE A 227 4.98 4.90 2.42
CA PHE A 227 6.31 5.36 2.01
C PHE A 227 6.56 6.81 2.46
N TYR A 228 5.68 7.74 2.11
CA TYR A 228 5.77 9.12 2.56
C TYR A 228 5.68 9.23 4.09
N GLN A 229 4.74 8.51 4.71
CA GLN A 229 4.54 8.56 6.16
C GLN A 229 5.76 8.02 6.93
N ALA A 230 6.39 6.95 6.44
CA ALA A 230 7.58 6.39 7.09
C ALA A 230 8.81 7.28 6.88
N GLN A 231 9.05 7.74 5.64
CA GLN A 231 10.24 8.52 5.29
C GLN A 231 10.17 9.95 5.83
N MET A 232 9.02 10.61 5.75
CA MET A 232 8.88 12.02 6.11
C MET A 232 8.34 12.25 7.52
N LYS A 233 7.54 11.32 8.07
CA LYS A 233 6.88 11.48 9.38
C LYS A 233 7.40 10.50 10.44
N CYS A 234 8.33 9.61 10.08
CA CYS A 234 8.83 8.54 10.95
C CYS A 234 7.71 7.66 11.53
N ILE A 235 6.63 7.45 10.78
CA ILE A 235 5.53 6.57 11.18
C ILE A 235 5.87 5.15 10.73
N PHE A 236 5.94 4.22 11.69
CA PHE A 236 6.16 2.80 11.35
C PHE A 236 5.02 2.28 10.48
N SER A 237 5.40 1.66 9.35
CA SER A 237 4.45 1.04 8.45
C SER A 237 3.82 -0.21 9.07
N VAL A 238 2.65 -0.55 8.57
CA VAL A 238 1.95 -1.77 8.96
C VAL A 238 2.40 -2.90 8.04
N PRO A 239 2.70 -4.11 8.56
CA PRO A 239 3.05 -5.23 7.72
C PRO A 239 1.97 -5.52 6.67
N ILE A 240 2.38 -5.96 5.48
CA ILE A 240 1.45 -6.42 4.43
C ILE A 240 0.40 -7.39 5.00
N ILE A 241 -0.80 -7.38 4.42
CA ILE A 241 -1.92 -8.24 4.86
C ILE A 241 -1.47 -9.71 4.97
N GLU A 242 -0.61 -10.15 4.06
CA GLU A 242 -0.07 -11.49 4.03
C GLU A 242 0.65 -11.87 5.34
N LYS A 243 1.52 -11.00 5.83
CA LYS A 243 2.23 -11.21 7.10
C LYS A 243 1.30 -11.08 8.30
N ARG A 244 0.28 -10.22 8.21
CA ARG A 244 -0.74 -10.06 9.27
C ARG A 244 -1.56 -11.33 9.50
N ILE A 245 -1.86 -12.10 8.45
CA ILE A 245 -2.52 -13.41 8.58
C ILE A 245 -1.71 -14.34 9.49
N LEU A 246 -0.39 -14.43 9.26
CA LEU A 246 0.51 -15.27 10.04
C LEU A 246 0.58 -14.80 11.51
N ILE A 247 0.76 -13.50 11.74
CA ILE A 247 0.74 -12.90 13.08
C ILE A 247 -0.57 -13.23 13.82
N ASN A 248 -1.71 -13.15 13.12
CA ASN A 248 -3.01 -13.46 13.70
C ASN A 248 -3.19 -14.96 14.00
N LYS A 249 -2.65 -15.85 13.15
CA LYS A 249 -2.58 -17.29 13.43
C LYS A 249 -1.76 -17.57 14.69
N ASP A 250 -0.59 -16.98 14.82
CA ASP A 250 0.28 -17.18 15.99
C ASP A 250 -0.37 -16.64 17.26
N ALA A 251 -1.04 -15.48 17.17
CA ALA A 251 -1.85 -14.94 18.27
C ALA A 251 -2.96 -15.92 18.68
N PHE A 252 -3.68 -16.50 17.73
CA PHE A 252 -4.70 -17.52 18.01
C PHE A 252 -4.11 -18.73 18.75
N ILE A 253 -3.02 -19.32 18.23
CA ILE A 253 -2.36 -20.48 18.84
C ILE A 253 -1.88 -20.14 20.27
N SER A 254 -1.23 -18.99 20.44
CA SER A 254 -0.72 -18.53 21.73
C SER A 254 -1.85 -18.32 22.76
N ASN A 255 -2.96 -17.71 22.34
CA ASN A 255 -4.13 -17.49 23.20
C ASN A 255 -4.76 -18.82 23.64
N ILE A 256 -4.94 -19.77 22.72
CA ILE A 256 -5.48 -21.10 23.03
C ILE A 256 -4.56 -21.84 23.99
N LYS A 257 -3.24 -21.82 23.75
CA LYS A 257 -2.26 -22.46 24.64
C LYS A 257 -2.32 -21.87 26.04
N LYS A 258 -2.44 -20.55 26.16
CA LYS A 258 -2.57 -19.85 27.43
C LYS A 258 -3.89 -20.18 28.16
N LYS A 259 -5.01 -20.26 27.45
CA LYS A 259 -6.36 -20.40 28.02
C LYS A 259 -6.75 -21.85 28.30
N HIS A 260 -6.34 -22.76 27.43
CA HIS A 260 -6.77 -24.16 27.46
C HIS A 260 -5.62 -25.16 27.64
N SER A 261 -4.36 -24.69 27.69
CA SER A 261 -3.17 -25.57 27.78
C SER A 261 -3.06 -26.57 26.61
N VAL A 262 -3.61 -26.22 25.44
CA VAL A 262 -3.53 -27.01 24.21
C VAL A 262 -2.65 -26.27 23.20
N ASP A 263 -1.61 -26.93 22.69
CA ASP A 263 -0.71 -26.35 21.69
C ASP A 263 -1.13 -26.82 20.29
N LEU A 264 -1.63 -25.91 19.49
CA LEU A 264 -2.14 -26.24 18.15
C LEU A 264 -1.04 -26.29 17.08
N SER A 265 0.20 -25.98 17.40
CA SER A 265 1.31 -25.90 16.44
C SER A 265 1.63 -27.26 15.83
N HIS A 266 1.91 -27.29 14.52
CA HIS A 266 2.39 -28.47 13.81
C HIS A 266 3.42 -28.07 12.76
N LEU A 267 4.44 -28.91 12.56
CA LEU A 267 5.46 -28.73 11.52
C LEU A 267 6.06 -27.33 11.53
N THR A 268 6.47 -26.84 12.71
CA THR A 268 6.89 -25.45 12.90
C THR A 268 8.07 -25.07 12.00
N ASP A 269 9.09 -25.93 11.92
CA ASP A 269 10.28 -25.65 11.09
C ASP A 269 9.92 -25.65 9.59
N GLU A 270 9.05 -26.57 9.15
CA GLU A 270 8.57 -26.61 7.77
C GLU A 270 7.66 -25.41 7.45
N CYS A 271 6.83 -24.97 8.39
CA CYS A 271 6.03 -23.75 8.25
C CYS A 271 6.94 -22.53 8.06
N LEU A 272 8.00 -22.39 8.86
CA LEU A 272 8.97 -21.30 8.73
C LEU A 272 9.65 -21.27 7.35
N GLU A 273 9.95 -22.42 6.75
CA GLU A 273 10.46 -22.48 5.37
C GLU A 273 9.41 -22.03 4.33
N HIS A 274 8.14 -22.35 4.55
CA HIS A 274 7.04 -21.89 3.69
C HIS A 274 6.74 -20.39 3.86
N GLU A 275 6.91 -19.83 5.05
CA GLU A 275 6.69 -18.40 5.32
C GLU A 275 7.62 -17.48 4.52
N LYS A 276 8.82 -17.95 4.16
CA LYS A 276 9.77 -17.22 3.30
C LYS A 276 9.23 -16.99 1.89
N LYS A 277 8.27 -17.81 1.45
CA LYS A 277 7.59 -17.71 0.15
C LYS A 277 6.38 -16.79 0.19
N ILE A 278 5.92 -16.42 1.38
CA ILE A 278 4.81 -15.48 1.57
C ILE A 278 5.33 -14.07 1.32
N LYS A 279 5.14 -13.61 0.08
CA LYS A 279 5.42 -12.27 -0.42
C LYS A 279 4.24 -11.79 -1.24
N ARG A 280 4.01 -10.47 -1.27
CA ARG A 280 3.01 -9.87 -2.16
C ARG A 280 3.50 -9.95 -3.61
N PRO A 281 2.74 -10.55 -4.55
CA PRO A 281 3.09 -10.52 -5.96
C PRO A 281 3.05 -9.09 -6.51
N VAL A 282 4.04 -8.71 -7.32
CA VAL A 282 3.97 -7.47 -8.10
C VAL A 282 3.16 -7.68 -9.38
N VAL A 283 3.32 -8.85 -10.00
CA VAL A 283 2.56 -9.28 -11.17
C VAL A 283 1.81 -10.55 -10.82
N PHE A 284 0.48 -10.49 -10.98
CA PHE A 284 -0.44 -11.55 -10.62
C PHE A 284 -0.59 -12.55 -11.77
N THR A 285 0.47 -13.32 -12.02
CA THR A 285 0.37 -14.51 -12.88
C THR A 285 -0.15 -15.70 -12.08
N GLU A 286 -0.79 -16.68 -12.75
CA GLU A 286 -1.23 -17.92 -12.08
C GLU A 286 -0.08 -18.58 -11.30
N THR A 287 1.14 -18.58 -11.84
CA THR A 287 2.33 -19.14 -11.20
C THR A 287 2.76 -18.38 -9.93
N ALA A 288 2.79 -17.04 -9.99
CA ALA A 288 3.18 -16.22 -8.85
C ALA A 288 2.14 -16.32 -7.71
N VAL A 289 0.86 -16.33 -8.06
CA VAL A 289 -0.24 -16.55 -7.13
C VAL A 289 -0.16 -17.96 -6.53
N ALA A 290 0.09 -18.98 -7.35
CA ALA A 290 0.18 -20.38 -6.95
C ALA A 290 1.20 -20.62 -5.84
N GLU A 291 2.39 -20.04 -5.95
CA GLU A 291 3.44 -20.25 -4.94
C GLU A 291 2.98 -19.78 -3.55
N VAL A 292 2.36 -18.60 -3.48
CA VAL A 292 1.88 -18.01 -2.23
C VAL A 292 0.68 -18.78 -1.67
N ILE A 293 -0.28 -19.13 -2.52
CA ILE A 293 -1.46 -19.91 -2.15
C ILE A 293 -1.06 -21.30 -1.62
N ASN A 294 -0.13 -21.98 -2.28
CA ASN A 294 0.37 -23.28 -1.84
C ASN A 294 1.12 -23.19 -0.50
N ALA A 295 1.89 -22.12 -0.28
CA ALA A 295 2.51 -21.86 1.01
C ALA A 295 1.46 -21.61 2.10
N TYR A 296 0.40 -20.87 1.80
CA TYR A 296 -0.69 -20.65 2.75
C TYR A 296 -1.47 -21.89 3.10
N ASP A 297 -1.85 -22.74 2.14
CA ASP A 297 -2.60 -23.97 2.46
C ASP A 297 -1.79 -24.85 3.41
N LYS A 298 -0.48 -24.98 3.17
CA LYS A 298 0.42 -25.70 4.08
C LYS A 298 0.49 -25.06 5.47
N ILE A 299 0.59 -23.74 5.58
CA ILE A 299 0.73 -23.08 6.89
C ILE A 299 -0.62 -23.01 7.64
N LEU A 300 -1.71 -22.68 6.95
CA LEU A 300 -3.02 -22.35 7.53
C LEU A 300 -3.95 -23.56 7.64
N VAL A 301 -3.68 -24.65 6.92
CA VAL A 301 -4.45 -25.89 6.97
C VAL A 301 -3.62 -27.05 7.51
N GLU A 302 -2.46 -27.33 6.91
CA GLU A 302 -1.60 -28.45 7.34
C GLU A 302 -0.80 -28.12 8.62
N GLY A 303 -0.47 -26.85 8.85
CA GLY A 303 0.31 -26.36 9.99
C GLY A 303 -0.43 -26.36 11.34
N PHE A 304 -1.63 -26.95 11.39
CA PHE A 304 -2.37 -27.18 12.63
C PHE A 304 -2.32 -28.66 13.03
N ASN A 305 -2.06 -28.91 14.32
CA ASN A 305 -2.06 -30.26 14.84
C ASN A 305 -3.50 -30.74 15.03
N VAL A 306 -3.99 -31.54 14.08
CA VAL A 306 -5.37 -32.06 14.09
C VAL A 306 -5.70 -32.83 15.37
N GLY A 307 -4.72 -33.53 15.97
CA GLY A 307 -4.90 -34.21 17.25
C GLY A 307 -5.18 -33.24 18.40
N GLU A 308 -4.39 -32.17 18.50
CA GLU A 308 -4.56 -31.13 19.52
C GLU A 308 -5.81 -30.29 19.26
N MET A 309 -6.16 -30.02 18.00
CA MET A 309 -7.43 -29.38 17.65
C MET A 309 -8.65 -30.17 18.12
N ARG A 310 -8.63 -31.51 18.01
CA ARG A 310 -9.71 -32.35 18.56
C ARG A 310 -9.78 -32.26 20.08
N LYS A 311 -8.64 -32.22 20.77
CA LYS A 311 -8.61 -31.99 22.22
C LYS A 311 -9.22 -30.65 22.58
N LEU A 312 -8.89 -29.58 21.84
CA LEU A 312 -9.51 -28.28 22.04
C LEU A 312 -11.02 -28.32 21.80
N TYR A 313 -11.48 -28.98 20.73
CA TYR A 313 -12.90 -29.18 20.47
C TYR A 313 -13.60 -29.87 21.65
N GLU A 314 -13.00 -30.92 22.22
CA GLU A 314 -13.54 -31.60 23.40
C GLU A 314 -13.55 -30.73 24.67
N VAL A 315 -12.59 -29.79 24.80
CA VAL A 315 -12.58 -28.80 25.89
C VAL A 315 -13.68 -27.76 25.71
N LEU A 316 -13.96 -27.36 24.46
CA LEU A 316 -14.95 -26.34 24.13
C LEU A 316 -16.39 -26.84 24.10
N TYR A 317 -16.60 -28.14 23.82
CA TYR A 317 -17.90 -28.76 23.68
C TYR A 317 -18.14 -29.84 24.74
N ASP A 318 -19.25 -29.70 25.47
CA ASP A 318 -19.72 -30.73 26.39
C ASP A 318 -20.05 -32.02 25.64
N SER A 319 -19.93 -33.17 26.30
CA SER A 319 -20.12 -34.49 25.66
C SER A 319 -21.46 -34.65 24.92
N SER A 320 -22.52 -33.96 25.37
CA SER A 320 -23.84 -33.95 24.73
C SER A 320 -23.92 -33.07 23.48
N GLU A 321 -23.04 -32.09 23.33
CA GLU A 321 -23.01 -31.17 22.19
C GLU A 321 -22.08 -31.66 21.06
N ARG A 322 -21.23 -32.65 21.34
CA ARG A 322 -20.23 -33.15 20.39
C ARG A 322 -20.89 -33.83 19.21
N ASN A 323 -20.48 -33.44 18.00
CA ASN A 323 -20.93 -34.08 16.77
C ASN A 323 -20.35 -35.51 16.68
N ALA A 324 -21.15 -36.52 16.37
CA ALA A 324 -20.69 -37.91 16.30
C ALA A 324 -19.52 -38.17 15.33
N LYS A 325 -19.28 -37.28 14.35
CA LYS A 325 -18.24 -37.41 13.33
C LYS A 325 -16.99 -36.56 13.59
N TYR A 326 -16.90 -35.84 14.71
CA TYR A 326 -15.78 -34.91 14.95
C TYR A 326 -14.39 -35.56 14.90
N THR A 327 -14.31 -36.84 15.26
CA THR A 327 -13.06 -37.61 15.22
C THR A 327 -12.51 -37.82 13.81
N SER A 328 -13.35 -37.77 12.77
CA SER A 328 -12.92 -37.87 11.37
C SER A 328 -12.66 -36.51 10.72
N TRP A 329 -12.98 -35.40 11.38
CA TRP A 329 -12.77 -34.07 10.83
C TRP A 329 -11.27 -33.74 10.73
N GLN A 330 -10.95 -32.94 9.73
CA GLN A 330 -9.63 -32.37 9.47
C GLN A 330 -9.63 -30.88 9.81
N SER A 331 -8.48 -30.21 9.64
CA SER A 331 -8.22 -28.85 10.11
C SER A 331 -9.34 -27.86 9.79
N ILE A 332 -9.76 -27.71 8.52
CA ILE A 332 -10.77 -26.71 8.13
C ILE A 332 -12.09 -26.88 8.91
N LYS A 333 -12.60 -28.12 9.01
CA LYS A 333 -13.84 -28.40 9.73
C LYS A 333 -13.70 -28.24 11.25
N LEU A 334 -12.52 -28.50 11.80
CA LEU A 334 -12.24 -28.25 13.21
C LEU A 334 -12.12 -26.75 13.50
N ILE A 335 -11.49 -25.96 12.61
CA ILE A 335 -11.42 -24.49 12.71
C ILE A 335 -12.84 -23.92 12.69
N GLU A 336 -13.69 -24.35 11.77
CA GLU A 336 -15.10 -23.95 11.68
C GLU A 336 -15.83 -24.20 13.01
N ALA A 337 -15.71 -25.41 13.56
CA ALA A 337 -16.35 -25.75 14.82
C ALA A 337 -15.82 -24.95 16.01
N ILE A 338 -14.50 -24.73 16.09
CA ILE A 338 -13.89 -23.89 17.13
C ILE A 338 -14.39 -22.45 17.02
N LEU A 339 -14.42 -21.89 15.81
CA LEU A 339 -14.90 -20.53 15.57
C LEU A 339 -16.36 -20.36 16.00
N VAL A 340 -17.23 -21.33 15.68
CA VAL A 340 -18.64 -21.34 16.13
C VAL A 340 -18.75 -21.22 17.65
N LYS A 341 -17.94 -21.97 18.41
CA LYS A 341 -17.99 -21.88 19.88
C LYS A 341 -17.44 -20.55 20.39
N LEU A 342 -16.34 -20.07 19.80
CA LEU A 342 -15.73 -18.80 20.19
C LEU A 342 -16.60 -17.58 19.84
N SER A 343 -17.45 -17.68 18.83
CA SER A 343 -18.32 -16.59 18.38
C SER A 343 -19.67 -16.52 19.08
N LEU A 344 -19.95 -17.33 20.10
CA LEU A 344 -21.25 -17.34 20.79
C LEU A 344 -21.63 -15.99 21.41
N SER A 345 -20.64 -15.15 21.72
CA SER A 345 -20.85 -13.78 22.24
C SER A 345 -20.93 -12.70 21.17
N VAL A 346 -20.90 -13.07 19.88
CA VAL A 346 -20.93 -12.15 18.75
C VAL A 346 -22.22 -12.38 17.95
N ASP A 347 -23.08 -11.38 17.94
CA ASP A 347 -24.32 -11.42 17.16
C ASP A 347 -24.02 -11.34 15.65
N ASN A 348 -24.76 -12.12 14.86
CA ASN A 348 -24.79 -12.06 13.39
C ASN A 348 -23.47 -12.35 12.66
N LEU A 349 -22.54 -13.12 13.25
CA LEU A 349 -21.35 -13.56 12.53
C LEU A 349 -21.72 -14.68 11.53
N ASP A 350 -21.60 -14.39 10.23
CA ASP A 350 -21.76 -15.40 9.17
C ASP A 350 -20.52 -16.30 9.08
N ILE A 351 -20.54 -17.39 9.84
CA ILE A 351 -19.45 -18.37 9.91
C ILE A 351 -19.15 -18.97 8.53
N ALA A 352 -20.16 -19.21 7.69
CA ALA A 352 -19.95 -19.83 6.39
C ALA A 352 -19.14 -18.90 5.48
N SER A 353 -19.49 -17.62 5.45
CA SER A 353 -18.74 -16.59 4.72
C SER A 353 -17.32 -16.40 5.28
N VAL A 354 -17.16 -16.39 6.61
CA VAL A 354 -15.85 -16.23 7.25
C VAL A 354 -14.93 -17.44 7.01
N MET A 355 -15.49 -18.65 6.91
CA MET A 355 -14.72 -19.88 6.66
C MET A 355 -14.47 -20.16 5.18
N SER A 356 -15.26 -19.58 4.26
CA SER A 356 -15.12 -19.79 2.82
C SER A 356 -13.69 -19.66 2.28
N PRO A 357 -12.86 -18.68 2.68
CA PRO A 357 -11.49 -18.56 2.16
C PRO A 357 -10.65 -19.83 2.38
N LEU A 358 -10.73 -20.53 3.51
CA LEU A 358 -9.95 -21.77 3.68
C LEU A 358 -10.35 -22.88 2.70
N TYR A 359 -11.62 -22.94 2.30
CA TYR A 359 -12.07 -23.87 1.27
C TYR A 359 -11.59 -23.44 -0.12
N ILE A 360 -11.60 -22.14 -0.40
CA ILE A 360 -11.10 -21.58 -1.66
C ILE A 360 -9.61 -21.79 -1.79
N LEU A 361 -8.83 -21.50 -0.75
CA LEU A 361 -7.40 -21.76 -0.65
C LEU A 361 -7.07 -23.22 -1.00
N HIS A 362 -7.82 -24.17 -0.45
CA HIS A 362 -7.65 -25.60 -0.71
C HIS A 362 -8.01 -25.99 -2.15
N ASP A 363 -9.14 -25.50 -2.66
CA ASP A 363 -9.58 -25.71 -4.05
C ASP A 363 -8.55 -25.14 -5.04
N TYR A 364 -7.98 -23.98 -4.73
CA TYR A 364 -6.97 -23.30 -5.53
C TYR A 364 -5.69 -24.13 -5.61
N ARG A 365 -5.20 -24.65 -4.46
CA ARG A 365 -4.08 -25.60 -4.43
C ARG A 365 -4.38 -26.85 -5.24
N ILE A 366 -5.57 -27.42 -5.12
CA ILE A 366 -5.95 -28.62 -5.89
C ILE A 366 -5.89 -28.35 -7.39
N LEU A 367 -6.41 -27.20 -7.84
CA LEU A 367 -6.39 -26.79 -9.23
C LEU A 367 -4.96 -26.69 -9.81
N LEU A 368 -4.02 -26.23 -8.99
CA LEU A 368 -2.63 -25.96 -9.41
C LEU A 368 -1.73 -27.18 -9.32
N ASP A 369 -1.88 -28.01 -8.28
CA ASP A 369 -0.94 -29.09 -7.97
C ASP A 369 -1.39 -30.47 -8.50
N HIS A 370 -2.67 -30.63 -8.89
CA HIS A 370 -3.21 -31.94 -9.26
C HIS A 370 -3.58 -32.04 -10.74
N LEU A 371 -3.35 -33.23 -11.32
CA LEU A 371 -3.89 -33.55 -12.63
C LEU A 371 -5.39 -33.82 -12.52
N LEU A 372 -6.20 -32.94 -13.11
CA LEU A 372 -7.66 -32.99 -13.06
C LEU A 372 -8.26 -33.16 -14.46
N SER A 373 -9.49 -33.66 -14.53
CA SER A 373 -10.27 -33.64 -15.77
C SER A 373 -10.67 -32.20 -16.13
N ALA A 374 -10.91 -31.95 -17.43
CA ALA A 374 -11.33 -30.62 -17.90
C ALA A 374 -12.62 -30.13 -17.20
N ASP A 375 -13.58 -31.04 -16.99
CA ASP A 375 -14.83 -30.71 -16.29
C ASP A 375 -14.56 -30.27 -14.84
N LYS A 376 -13.71 -31.01 -14.12
CA LYS A 376 -13.37 -30.69 -12.73
C LYS A 376 -12.60 -29.38 -12.60
N ILE A 377 -11.71 -29.08 -13.55
CA ILE A 377 -11.02 -27.78 -13.62
C ILE A 377 -12.05 -26.66 -13.80
N SER A 378 -12.98 -26.83 -14.74
CA SER A 378 -14.03 -25.82 -15.00
C SER A 378 -14.92 -25.59 -13.79
N ASP A 379 -15.36 -26.66 -13.13
CA ASP A 379 -16.21 -26.59 -11.94
C ASP A 379 -15.50 -25.89 -10.77
N THR A 380 -14.23 -26.25 -10.51
CA THR A 380 -13.43 -25.61 -9.45
C THR A 380 -13.18 -24.13 -9.75
N LYS A 381 -12.84 -23.77 -11.00
CA LYS A 381 -12.71 -22.34 -11.39
C LYS A 381 -14.02 -21.59 -11.18
N GLN A 382 -15.15 -22.16 -11.58
CA GLN A 382 -16.46 -21.52 -11.39
C GLN A 382 -16.82 -21.38 -9.91
N HIS A 383 -16.50 -22.38 -9.09
CA HIS A 383 -16.69 -22.31 -7.64
C HIS A 383 -15.89 -21.17 -7.01
N ILE A 384 -14.61 -21.03 -7.37
CA ILE A 384 -13.74 -19.94 -6.89
C ILE A 384 -14.31 -18.57 -7.27
N VAL A 385 -14.64 -18.40 -8.55
CA VAL A 385 -15.19 -17.15 -9.10
C VAL A 385 -16.49 -16.75 -8.39
N THR A 386 -17.40 -17.70 -8.23
CA THR A 386 -18.71 -17.47 -7.61
C THR A 386 -18.59 -17.14 -6.12
N THR A 387 -17.74 -17.86 -5.39
CA THR A 387 -17.57 -17.65 -3.94
C THR A 387 -16.88 -16.32 -3.64
N LEU A 388 -15.86 -15.95 -4.42
CA LEU A 388 -15.16 -14.66 -4.25
C LEU A 388 -15.96 -13.49 -4.84
N GLY A 389 -16.93 -13.74 -5.72
CA GLY A 389 -17.72 -12.69 -6.36
C GLY A 389 -16.95 -11.91 -7.43
N VAL A 390 -15.96 -12.55 -8.06
CA VAL A 390 -15.15 -11.96 -9.13
C VAL A 390 -15.78 -12.23 -10.50
N GLN A 391 -15.40 -11.48 -11.53
CA GLN A 391 -15.99 -11.60 -12.87
C GLN A 391 -15.41 -12.76 -13.68
N SER A 392 -14.12 -13.07 -13.49
CA SER A 392 -13.41 -14.06 -14.30
C SER A 392 -12.28 -14.70 -13.51
N PHE A 393 -12.04 -15.98 -13.78
CA PHE A 393 -10.87 -16.68 -13.23
C PHE A 393 -9.54 -16.10 -13.77
N ASN A 394 -9.56 -15.43 -14.93
CA ASN A 394 -8.35 -14.84 -15.51
C ASN A 394 -7.92 -13.56 -14.79
N ASP A 395 -8.78 -12.97 -13.95
CA ASP A 395 -8.45 -11.81 -13.13
C ASP A 395 -7.79 -12.25 -11.81
N GLN A 396 -6.55 -12.70 -11.94
CA GLN A 396 -5.74 -13.26 -10.87
C GLN A 396 -5.46 -12.24 -9.75
N GLU A 397 -5.32 -10.95 -10.09
CA GLU A 397 -5.10 -9.87 -9.13
C GLU A 397 -6.33 -9.70 -8.21
N THR A 398 -7.53 -9.58 -8.78
CA THR A 398 -8.75 -9.44 -7.98
C THR A 398 -9.02 -10.67 -7.13
N ILE A 399 -8.81 -11.87 -7.69
CA ILE A 399 -8.95 -13.14 -6.95
C ILE A 399 -8.02 -13.18 -5.75
N TYR A 400 -6.73 -12.94 -5.98
CA TYR A 400 -5.73 -12.98 -4.92
C TYR A 400 -6.04 -11.96 -3.82
N ASN A 401 -6.28 -10.71 -4.20
CA ASN A 401 -6.53 -9.64 -3.24
C ASN A 401 -7.77 -9.92 -2.37
N GLU A 402 -8.86 -10.43 -2.96
CA GLU A 402 -10.07 -10.76 -2.20
C GLU A 402 -9.87 -12.00 -1.31
N GLU A 403 -9.16 -13.04 -1.79
CA GLU A 403 -8.84 -14.23 -0.99
C GLU A 403 -7.97 -13.88 0.23
N ILE A 404 -6.87 -13.14 0.02
CA ILE A 404 -5.98 -12.69 1.10
C ILE A 404 -6.72 -11.81 2.12
N LYS A 405 -7.57 -10.89 1.66
CA LYS A 405 -8.41 -10.06 2.53
C LYS A 405 -9.38 -10.89 3.38
N ARG A 406 -10.01 -11.92 2.81
CA ARG A 406 -10.93 -12.82 3.55
C ARG A 406 -10.18 -13.73 4.53
N LEU A 407 -9.03 -14.27 4.15
CA LEU A 407 -8.15 -15.02 5.06
C LEU A 407 -7.73 -14.15 6.25
N ASN A 408 -7.32 -12.91 6.00
CA ASN A 408 -6.97 -11.98 7.09
C ASN A 408 -8.16 -11.71 8.02
N THR A 409 -9.37 -11.57 7.47
CA THR A 409 -10.59 -11.41 8.27
C THR A 409 -10.84 -12.62 9.17
N LEU A 410 -10.75 -13.84 8.62
CA LEU A 410 -10.89 -15.09 9.38
C LEU A 410 -9.88 -15.19 10.52
N PHE A 411 -8.58 -15.03 10.23
CA PHE A 411 -7.55 -15.19 11.24
C PHE A 411 -7.57 -14.05 12.27
N ASN A 412 -7.99 -12.85 11.88
CA ASN A 412 -8.24 -11.76 12.83
C ASN A 412 -9.38 -12.11 13.80
N TYR A 413 -10.49 -12.70 13.31
CA TYR A 413 -11.56 -13.19 14.20
C TYR A 413 -11.05 -14.25 15.17
N LEU A 414 -10.31 -15.26 14.68
CA LEU A 414 -9.72 -16.29 15.54
C LEU A 414 -8.78 -15.67 16.59
N GLY A 415 -7.91 -14.74 16.20
CA GLY A 415 -6.98 -14.06 17.10
C GLY A 415 -7.68 -13.20 18.16
N ILE A 416 -8.78 -12.52 17.82
CA ILE A 416 -9.55 -11.69 18.75
C ILE A 416 -10.40 -12.54 19.69
N LEU A 417 -11.15 -13.51 19.16
CA LEU A 417 -12.13 -14.30 19.93
C LEU A 417 -11.48 -15.37 20.82
N SER A 418 -10.23 -15.71 20.57
CA SER A 418 -9.47 -16.65 21.43
C SER A 418 -8.90 -16.03 22.69
N LYS A 419 -8.87 -14.70 22.81
CA LYS A 419 -8.47 -14.00 24.03
C LYS A 419 -9.38 -14.41 25.21
#